data_AF-B4GRU6-F1
#
_entry.id   AF-B4GRU6-F1
#
_cell.length_a   1.000
_cell.length_b   1.000
_cell.length_c   1.000
_cell.angle_alpha   90.00
_cell.angle_beta   90.00
_cell.angle_gamma   90.00
#
_symmetry.space_group_name_H-M   'P 1'
#
loop_
_entity.id
_entity.type
_entity.pdbx_description
1 polymer ?
#
loop_
_entity_poly.entity_id
_entity_poly.type
_entity_poly.pdbx_seq_one_letter_code
_entity_poly.pdbx_strand_id
1 'polypeptide(L)'
;MPPKIVKPEAQAWFCVHQLLLNPQVMENYELNEARCKQLSKLLGLMHETLLDQLPVLIGLKQFLSRLTLSGNTTAKLQPLLLEDLPQIQNDLTKEVDREGGFYQIAQAQDSLFLSRDKKQICDLASRLSAAYGTELLCELEQNMADLNVQEGNPVSQPDSGAGGDTASGEQIKKCATCLVLAKKMCANCKKVHYCSRECQLKDWAKHKTACLDSS
;
A
#
# COMPACT_ATOMS: atom_id res chain seq x y z
N MET A 1 -24.97 -22.41 37.95
CA MET A 1 -24.92 -22.41 36.47
C MET A 1 -23.95 -21.32 36.05
N PRO A 2 -22.93 -21.60 35.24
CA PRO A 2 -22.05 -20.54 34.73
C PRO A 2 -22.90 -19.54 33.92
N PRO A 3 -22.60 -18.22 34.01
CA PRO A 3 -23.37 -17.21 33.29
C PRO A 3 -23.25 -17.47 31.79
N LYS A 4 -24.39 -17.61 31.11
CA LYS A 4 -24.44 -17.75 29.66
C LYS A 4 -24.01 -16.44 29.04
N ILE A 5 -23.03 -16.48 28.13
CA ILE A 5 -22.58 -15.30 27.37
C ILE A 5 -23.75 -14.76 26.56
N VAL A 6 -23.91 -13.45 26.55
CA VAL A 6 -24.97 -12.78 25.79
C VAL A 6 -24.56 -12.74 24.32
N LYS A 7 -25.48 -13.01 23.37
CA LYS A 7 -25.17 -13.06 21.92
C LYS A 7 -24.36 -11.85 21.39
N PRO A 8 -24.73 -10.59 21.68
CA PRO A 8 -23.95 -9.40 21.34
C PRO A 8 -22.52 -9.41 21.89
N GLU A 9 -22.31 -9.92 23.10
CA GLU A 9 -20.98 -10.03 23.70
C GLU A 9 -20.11 -11.03 22.93
N ALA A 10 -20.67 -12.20 22.59
CA ALA A 10 -19.98 -13.18 21.75
C ALA A 10 -19.62 -12.59 20.38
N GLN A 11 -20.54 -11.87 19.73
CA GLN A 11 -20.30 -11.21 18.45
C GLN A 11 -19.15 -10.19 18.52
N ALA A 12 -19.11 -9.37 19.57
CA ALA A 12 -18.02 -8.42 19.77
C ALA A 12 -16.65 -9.13 19.87
N TRP A 13 -16.58 -10.25 20.60
CA TRP A 13 -15.36 -11.06 20.70
C TRP A 13 -14.95 -11.68 19.36
N PHE A 14 -15.90 -12.15 18.55
CA PHE A 14 -15.62 -12.65 17.20
C PHE A 14 -15.11 -11.54 16.27
N CYS A 15 -15.66 -10.34 16.34
CA CYS A 15 -15.16 -9.19 15.57
C CYS A 15 -13.72 -8.86 15.95
N VAL A 16 -13.40 -8.83 17.24
CA VAL A 16 -12.03 -8.59 17.73
C VAL A 16 -11.09 -9.72 17.28
N HIS A 17 -11.53 -10.97 17.38
CA HIS A 17 -10.77 -12.12 16.89
C HIS A 17 -10.47 -11.99 15.40
N GLN A 18 -11.48 -11.71 14.57
CA GLN A 18 -11.31 -11.59 13.12
C GLN A 18 -10.42 -10.42 12.72
N LEU A 19 -10.48 -9.31 13.44
CA LEU A 19 -9.66 -8.14 13.15
C LEU A 19 -8.18 -8.37 13.50
N LEU A 20 -7.92 -8.99 14.65
CA LEU A 20 -6.56 -9.17 15.17
C LEU A 20 -5.84 -10.42 14.63
N LEU A 21 -6.56 -11.47 14.25
CA LEU A 21 -5.96 -12.69 13.70
C LEU A 21 -5.93 -12.70 12.16
N ASN A 22 -6.44 -11.67 11.50
CA ASN A 22 -6.31 -11.56 10.04
C ASN A 22 -4.93 -10.98 9.65
N PRO A 23 -4.07 -11.76 8.97
CA PRO A 23 -2.73 -11.32 8.61
C PRO A 23 -2.72 -10.09 7.69
N GLN A 24 -3.69 -9.96 6.78
CA GLN A 24 -3.78 -8.84 5.84
C GLN A 24 -4.06 -7.51 6.55
N VAL A 25 -4.87 -7.56 7.61
CA VAL A 25 -5.19 -6.36 8.42
C VAL A 25 -4.02 -6.03 9.33
N MET A 26 -3.40 -7.05 9.94
CA MET A 26 -2.24 -6.89 10.80
C MET A 26 -0.98 -6.40 10.08
N GLU A 27 -0.88 -6.58 8.76
CA GLU A 27 0.21 -6.02 7.94
C GLU A 27 0.16 -4.50 7.85
N ASN A 28 -1.04 -3.92 7.83
CA ASN A 28 -1.25 -2.47 7.73
C ASN A 28 -1.61 -1.81 9.06
N TYR A 29 -1.91 -2.62 10.09
CA TYR A 29 -2.29 -2.14 11.41
C TYR A 29 -1.08 -2.06 12.35
N GLU A 30 -0.55 -0.86 12.51
CA GLU A 30 0.52 -0.61 13.47
C GLU A 30 0.03 -0.77 14.92
N LEU A 31 0.60 -1.73 15.63
CA LEU A 31 0.44 -1.81 17.07
C LEU A 31 1.33 -0.73 17.69
N ASN A 32 0.74 0.17 18.48
CA ASN A 32 1.46 1.18 19.24
C ASN A 32 1.32 0.90 20.74
N GLU A 33 2.13 1.54 21.58
CA GLU A 33 2.14 1.27 23.02
C GLU A 33 0.75 1.48 23.68
N ALA A 34 0.01 2.52 23.26
CA ALA A 34 -1.33 2.80 23.78
C ALA A 34 -2.36 1.73 23.36
N ARG A 35 -2.31 1.26 22.11
CA ARG A 35 -3.14 0.18 21.57
C ARG A 35 -2.82 -1.13 22.27
N CYS A 36 -1.54 -1.44 22.46
CA CYS A 36 -1.10 -2.62 23.22
C CYS A 36 -1.61 -2.58 24.66
N LYS A 37 -1.52 -1.43 25.35
CA LYS A 37 -2.10 -1.25 26.69
C LYS A 37 -3.62 -1.47 26.70
N GLN A 38 -4.33 -1.02 25.67
CA GLN A 38 -5.78 -1.26 25.56
C GLN A 38 -6.11 -2.73 25.28
N LEU A 39 -5.32 -3.40 24.44
CA LEU A 39 -5.44 -4.83 24.15
C LEU A 39 -5.14 -5.70 25.39
N SER A 40 -4.19 -5.30 26.24
CA SER A 40 -3.93 -5.97 27.52
C SER A 40 -5.12 -5.88 28.49
N LYS A 41 -5.96 -4.83 28.41
CA LYS A 41 -7.21 -4.77 29.20
C LYS A 41 -8.22 -5.81 28.73
N LEU A 42 -8.26 -6.13 27.43
CA LEU A 42 -9.11 -7.19 26.90
C LEU A 42 -8.71 -8.56 27.45
N LEU A 43 -7.41 -8.81 27.66
CA LEU A 43 -6.93 -10.04 28.30
C LEU A 43 -7.55 -10.25 29.69
N GLY A 44 -7.75 -9.17 30.46
CA GLY A 44 -8.41 -9.22 31.78
C GLY A 44 -9.92 -9.42 31.72
N LEU A 45 -10.56 -9.18 30.56
CA LEU A 45 -12.00 -9.41 30.35
C LEU A 45 -12.30 -10.84 29.85
N MET A 46 -11.29 -11.59 29.41
CA MET A 46 -11.42 -12.98 28.98
C MET A 46 -11.40 -13.94 30.19
N HIS A 47 -12.55 -14.12 30.83
CA HIS A 47 -12.68 -15.05 31.95
C HIS A 47 -12.78 -16.52 31.51
N GLU A 48 -12.42 -17.47 32.38
CA GLU A 48 -12.34 -18.91 32.06
C GLU A 48 -13.68 -19.49 31.58
N THR A 49 -14.82 -19.05 32.14
CA THR A 49 -16.15 -19.47 31.66
C THR A 49 -16.48 -18.97 30.26
N LEU A 50 -15.84 -17.90 29.77
CA LEU A 50 -16.00 -17.43 28.40
C LEU A 50 -15.17 -18.27 27.42
N LEU A 51 -14.00 -18.71 27.85
CA LEU A 51 -13.12 -19.60 27.08
C LEU A 51 -13.71 -21.02 26.98
N ASP A 52 -14.36 -21.51 28.04
CA ASP A 52 -15.06 -22.79 28.04
C ASP A 52 -16.24 -22.82 27.06
N GLN A 53 -16.96 -21.69 26.90
CA GLN A 53 -18.11 -21.60 26.00
C GLN A 53 -17.71 -21.18 24.57
N LEU A 54 -16.58 -20.49 24.39
CA LEU A 54 -16.07 -20.03 23.09
C LEU A 54 -14.57 -20.38 22.93
N PRO A 55 -14.23 -21.66 22.67
CA PRO A 55 -12.83 -22.11 22.54
C PRO A 55 -12.04 -21.42 21.42
N VAL A 56 -12.74 -20.91 20.40
CA VAL A 56 -12.20 -20.07 19.33
C VAL A 56 -11.43 -18.85 19.84
N LEU A 57 -11.76 -18.36 21.04
CA LEU A 57 -11.10 -17.21 21.65
C LEU A 57 -9.78 -17.58 22.35
N ILE A 58 -9.45 -18.87 22.49
CA ILE A 58 -8.17 -19.31 23.06
C ILE A 58 -7.00 -18.83 22.18
N GLY A 59 -7.16 -18.89 20.85
CA GLY A 59 -6.16 -18.36 19.91
C GLY A 59 -5.93 -16.86 20.10
N LEU A 60 -7.01 -16.10 20.34
CA LEU A 60 -6.93 -14.67 20.66
C LEU A 60 -6.23 -14.43 22.01
N LYS A 61 -6.54 -15.18 23.05
CA LYS A 61 -5.87 -15.08 24.37
C LYS A 61 -4.36 -15.33 24.24
N GLN A 62 -3.98 -16.35 23.49
CA GLN A 62 -2.57 -16.67 23.23
C GLN A 62 -1.88 -15.55 22.45
N PHE A 63 -2.53 -15.00 21.42
CA PHE A 63 -2.03 -13.88 20.63
C PHE A 63 -1.82 -12.62 21.49
N LEU A 64 -2.82 -12.21 22.26
CA LEU A 64 -2.73 -11.06 23.18
C LEU A 64 -1.67 -11.25 24.27
N SER A 65 -1.52 -12.47 24.78
CA SER A 65 -0.48 -12.79 25.77
C SER A 65 0.91 -12.70 25.16
N ARG A 66 1.11 -13.23 23.94
CA ARG A 66 2.37 -13.09 23.19
C ARG A 66 2.67 -11.62 22.89
N LEU A 67 1.68 -10.83 22.50
CA LEU A 67 1.86 -9.39 22.28
C LEU A 67 2.28 -8.64 23.54
N THR A 68 1.69 -8.98 24.69
CA THR A 68 2.00 -8.34 25.98
C THR A 68 3.41 -8.71 26.46
N LEU A 69 3.83 -9.96 26.28
CA LEU A 69 5.16 -10.45 26.68
C LEU A 69 6.26 -10.03 25.70
N SER A 70 5.97 -10.03 24.41
CA SER A 70 6.95 -9.80 23.36
C SER A 70 7.16 -8.32 23.05
N GLY A 71 6.35 -7.42 23.62
CA GLY A 71 6.51 -5.97 23.50
C GLY A 71 6.65 -5.51 22.05
N ASN A 72 5.53 -5.26 21.37
CA ASN A 72 5.49 -4.64 20.05
C ASN A 72 6.59 -5.12 19.07
N THR A 73 6.53 -6.38 18.62
CA THR A 73 7.43 -6.90 17.57
C THR A 73 7.08 -6.37 16.17
N THR A 74 6.47 -5.20 16.07
CA THR A 74 6.57 -4.35 14.87
C THR A 74 7.94 -3.64 14.87
N ALA A 75 8.99 -4.39 15.18
CA ALA A 75 10.31 -4.19 14.60
C ALA A 75 10.38 -4.87 13.22
N LYS A 76 9.23 -5.12 12.56
CA LYS A 76 9.18 -4.98 11.10
C LYS A 76 9.73 -3.60 10.84
N LEU A 77 11.00 -3.58 10.42
CA LEU A 77 11.72 -2.47 9.82
C LEU A 77 10.74 -1.34 9.60
N GLN A 78 10.68 -0.38 10.52
CA GLN A 78 10.20 0.94 10.14
C GLN A 78 10.94 1.16 8.84
N PRO A 79 10.25 1.29 7.69
CA PRO A 79 10.96 1.70 6.48
C PRO A 79 11.69 2.93 6.97
N LEU A 80 13.03 2.88 6.94
CA LEU A 80 13.84 4.00 7.33
C LEU A 80 13.33 5.10 6.41
N LEU A 81 12.39 5.91 6.91
CA LEU A 81 11.89 7.10 6.27
C LEU A 81 13.04 8.08 6.47
N LEU A 82 14.12 7.80 5.74
CA LEU A 82 14.88 8.85 5.12
C LEU A 82 13.90 9.48 4.13
N GLU A 83 12.97 10.28 4.65
CA GLU A 83 12.47 11.38 3.86
C GLU A 83 13.73 12.18 3.55
N ASP A 84 14.26 11.98 2.35
CA ASP A 84 14.88 13.10 1.66
C ASP A 84 13.77 14.16 1.69
N LEU A 85 13.84 15.11 2.65
CA LEU A 85 13.00 16.31 2.66
C LEU A 85 12.90 16.72 1.19
N PRO A 86 11.71 16.62 0.57
CA PRO A 86 11.64 16.65 -0.88
C PRO A 86 12.32 17.94 -1.27
N GLN A 87 13.39 17.90 -2.09
CA GLN A 87 14.18 19.11 -2.39
C GLN A 87 13.26 20.25 -2.82
N ILE A 88 12.15 19.88 -3.47
CA ILE A 88 10.97 20.68 -3.74
C ILE A 88 10.47 21.49 -2.52
N GLN A 89 10.20 20.90 -1.35
CA GLN A 89 9.77 21.64 -0.15
C GLN A 89 10.83 22.63 0.32
N ASN A 90 12.11 22.24 0.34
CA ASN A 90 13.18 23.15 0.75
C ASN A 90 13.36 24.30 -0.25
N ASP A 91 13.26 24.01 -1.54
CA ASP A 91 13.37 24.99 -2.61
C ASP A 91 12.15 25.92 -2.64
N LEU A 92 10.94 25.39 -2.40
CA LEU A 92 9.72 26.17 -2.20
C LEU A 92 9.85 27.08 -0.97
N THR A 93 10.37 26.57 0.15
CA THR A 93 10.55 27.39 1.36
C THR A 93 11.55 28.53 1.09
N LYS A 94 12.64 28.27 0.37
CA LYS A 94 13.60 29.31 -0.05
C LYS A 94 13.04 30.29 -1.08
N GLU A 95 12.15 29.86 -1.96
CA GLU A 95 11.43 30.73 -2.91
C GLU A 95 10.46 31.65 -2.13
N VAL A 96 9.70 31.07 -1.21
CA VAL A 96 8.77 31.79 -0.33
C VAL A 96 9.51 32.83 0.51
N ASP A 97 10.66 32.48 1.08
CA ASP A 97 11.49 33.41 1.86
C ASP A 97 12.04 34.57 0.98
N ARG A 98 12.30 34.33 -0.31
CA ARG A 98 12.71 35.37 -1.27
C ARG A 98 11.56 36.27 -1.70
N GLU A 99 10.35 35.71 -1.82
CA GLU A 99 9.13 36.45 -2.17
C GLU A 99 8.47 37.15 -0.97
N GLY A 100 9.15 37.25 0.17
CA GLY A 100 8.70 38.01 1.34
C GLY A 100 7.90 37.21 2.37
N GLY A 101 8.04 35.89 2.33
CA GLY A 101 7.57 34.94 3.34
C GLY A 101 6.10 34.56 3.20
N PHE A 102 5.68 33.60 4.04
CA PHE A 102 4.31 33.07 4.06
C PHE A 102 3.23 34.15 4.27
N TYR A 103 3.59 35.30 4.87
CA TYR A 103 2.65 36.39 5.11
C TYR A 103 2.15 37.05 3.81
N GLN A 104 3.03 37.26 2.83
CA GLN A 104 2.66 37.93 1.57
C GLN A 104 1.86 37.00 0.67
N ILE A 105 2.20 35.71 0.68
CA ILE A 105 1.42 34.66 0.02
C ILE A 105 0.03 34.55 0.65
N ALA A 106 -0.06 34.56 1.98
CA ALA A 106 -1.35 34.55 2.68
C ALA A 106 -2.19 35.79 2.32
N GLN A 107 -1.58 36.97 2.21
CA GLN A 107 -2.28 38.19 1.80
C GLN A 107 -2.78 38.13 0.35
N ALA A 108 -1.99 37.58 -0.58
CA ALA A 108 -2.43 37.36 -1.96
C ALA A 108 -3.57 36.34 -2.04
N GLN A 109 -3.48 35.28 -1.24
CA GLN A 109 -4.46 34.19 -1.16
C GLN A 109 -5.74 34.57 -0.41
N ASP A 110 -5.72 35.60 0.44
CA ASP A 110 -6.88 36.12 1.17
C ASP A 110 -8.02 36.47 0.19
N SER A 111 -7.68 37.09 -0.94
CA SER A 111 -8.65 37.42 -1.98
C SER A 111 -9.30 36.19 -2.66
N LEU A 112 -8.62 35.05 -2.67
CA LEU A 112 -9.10 33.82 -3.31
C LEU A 112 -9.86 32.92 -2.32
N PHE A 113 -9.41 32.81 -1.07
CA PHE A 113 -9.98 31.92 -0.05
C PHE A 113 -10.98 32.59 0.89
N LEU A 114 -10.84 33.89 1.17
CA LEU A 114 -11.75 34.65 2.04
C LEU A 114 -12.77 35.50 1.25
N SER A 115 -12.81 35.36 -0.07
CA SER A 115 -13.86 35.99 -0.89
C SER A 115 -15.25 35.50 -0.47
N ARG A 116 -16.16 36.44 -0.18
CA ARG A 116 -17.57 36.15 0.20
C ARG A 116 -18.50 35.98 -1.02
N ASP A 117 -17.96 36.02 -2.23
CA ASP A 117 -18.77 35.90 -3.44
C ASP A 117 -19.08 34.43 -3.74
N LYS A 118 -20.36 34.07 -3.61
CA LYS A 118 -20.88 32.71 -3.79
C LYS A 118 -20.52 32.12 -5.16
N LYS A 119 -20.38 32.95 -6.20
CA LYS A 119 -20.03 32.47 -7.55
C LYS A 119 -18.59 31.97 -7.63
N GLN A 120 -17.65 32.69 -7.02
CA GLN A 120 -16.23 32.30 -7.04
C GLN A 120 -15.97 31.07 -6.18
N ILE A 121 -16.69 30.94 -5.05
CA ILE A 121 -16.65 29.74 -4.21
C ILE A 121 -17.15 28.52 -4.99
N CYS A 122 -18.26 28.64 -5.73
CA CYS A 122 -18.79 27.53 -6.53
C CYS A 122 -17.86 27.16 -7.71
N ASP A 123 -17.24 28.13 -8.37
CA ASP A 123 -16.28 27.86 -9.44
C ASP A 123 -15.02 27.16 -8.89
N LEU A 124 -14.45 27.66 -7.80
CA LEU A 124 -13.30 27.05 -7.14
C LEU A 124 -13.62 25.63 -6.65
N ALA A 125 -14.77 25.44 -6.01
CA ALA A 125 -15.22 24.12 -5.55
C ALA A 125 -15.44 23.15 -6.73
N SER A 126 -15.97 23.63 -7.85
CA SER A 126 -16.14 22.80 -9.05
C SER A 126 -14.81 22.40 -9.65
N ARG A 127 -13.83 23.32 -9.70
CA ARG A 127 -12.46 23.03 -10.18
C ARG A 127 -11.72 22.05 -9.27
N LEU A 128 -11.84 22.21 -7.95
CA LEU A 128 -11.25 21.28 -6.97
C LEU A 128 -11.92 19.92 -7.05
N SER A 129 -13.25 19.86 -7.15
CA SER A 129 -14.00 18.61 -7.30
C SER A 129 -13.68 17.90 -8.62
N ALA A 130 -13.31 18.62 -9.67
CA ALA A 130 -12.86 18.02 -10.93
C ALA A 130 -11.42 17.47 -10.82
N ALA A 131 -10.51 18.20 -10.16
CA ALA A 131 -9.11 17.79 -10.01
C ALA A 131 -8.91 16.66 -8.99
N TYR A 132 -9.73 16.64 -7.94
CA TYR A 132 -9.65 15.67 -6.83
C TYR A 132 -10.92 14.83 -6.71
N GLY A 133 -11.70 14.74 -7.79
CA GLY A 133 -12.93 13.97 -7.82
C GLY A 133 -12.67 12.48 -7.61
N THR A 134 -13.54 11.84 -6.83
CA THR A 134 -13.49 10.39 -6.59
C THR A 134 -13.54 9.58 -7.88
N GLU A 135 -14.14 10.14 -8.94
CA GLU A 135 -14.15 9.53 -10.28
C GLU A 135 -12.73 9.27 -10.81
N LEU A 136 -11.82 10.24 -10.69
CA LEU A 136 -10.43 10.09 -11.14
C LEU A 136 -9.68 9.07 -10.29
N LEU A 137 -9.97 9.01 -8.99
CA LEU A 137 -9.41 8.00 -8.07
C LEU A 137 -9.91 6.60 -8.41
N CYS A 138 -11.20 6.45 -8.68
CA CYS A 138 -11.80 5.18 -9.10
C CYS A 138 -11.25 4.72 -10.47
N GLU A 139 -11.05 5.63 -11.43
CA GLU A 139 -10.40 5.31 -12.71
C GLU A 139 -8.95 4.85 -12.51
N LEU A 140 -8.19 5.50 -11.61
CA LEU A 140 -6.82 5.08 -11.28
C LEU A 140 -6.81 3.71 -10.60
N GLU A 141 -7.71 3.45 -9.66
CA GLU A 141 -7.87 2.16 -8.99
C GLU A 141 -8.26 1.05 -9.97
N GLN A 142 -9.19 1.32 -10.88
CA GLN A 142 -9.61 0.37 -11.92
C GLN A 142 -8.44 0.05 -12.86
N ASN A 143 -7.69 1.06 -13.30
CA ASN A 143 -6.49 0.87 -14.11
C ASN A 143 -5.42 0.04 -13.38
N MET A 144 -5.26 0.23 -12.06
CA MET A 144 -4.36 -0.59 -11.24
C MET A 144 -4.87 -2.03 -11.08
N ALA A 145 -6.18 -2.23 -10.92
CA ALA A 145 -6.80 -3.54 -10.82
C ALA A 145 -6.69 -4.33 -12.14
N ASP A 146 -6.93 -3.68 -13.28
CA ASP A 146 -6.80 -4.30 -14.61
C ASP A 146 -5.36 -4.74 -14.92
N LEU A 147 -4.36 -4.05 -14.35
CA LEU A 147 -2.96 -4.48 -14.40
C LEU A 147 -2.68 -5.71 -13.52
N ASN A 148 -3.48 -5.94 -12.47
CA ASN A 148 -3.32 -7.05 -11.54
C ASN A 148 -4.04 -8.35 -11.99
N VAL A 149 -5.01 -8.27 -12.90
CA VAL A 149 -5.79 -9.43 -13.41
C VAL A 149 -4.97 -10.32 -14.37
N GLN A 150 -3.81 -9.89 -14.86
CA GLN A 150 -2.97 -10.70 -15.76
C GLN A 150 -2.08 -11.75 -15.05
N GLU A 151 -2.13 -11.90 -13.72
CA GLU A 151 -1.43 -12.97 -12.99
C GLU A 151 -2.25 -14.27 -12.83
N GLY A 152 -3.52 -14.31 -13.24
CA GLY A 152 -4.39 -15.47 -13.05
C GLY A 152 -4.71 -16.22 -14.34
N ASN A 153 -3.91 -17.22 -14.73
CA ASN A 153 -4.41 -18.31 -15.59
C ASN A 153 -4.00 -19.67 -15.01
N PRO A 154 -4.94 -20.58 -14.71
CA PRO A 154 -4.65 -21.83 -14.03
C PRO A 154 -4.21 -22.89 -15.05
N VAL A 155 -3.03 -23.46 -14.87
CA VAL A 155 -2.63 -24.67 -15.59
C VAL A 155 -2.28 -25.76 -14.58
N SER A 156 -3.21 -26.72 -14.50
CA SER A 156 -3.10 -28.14 -14.21
C SER A 156 -1.85 -28.67 -13.50
N GLN A 157 -2.09 -29.33 -12.36
CA GLN A 157 -1.18 -30.29 -11.71
C GLN A 157 -0.56 -31.27 -12.72
N PRO A 158 0.68 -31.70 -12.47
CA PRO A 158 0.82 -33.09 -12.06
C PRO A 158 1.73 -33.29 -10.85
N ASP A 159 1.57 -34.49 -10.30
CA ASP A 159 2.06 -35.04 -9.04
C ASP A 159 3.57 -35.04 -8.80
N SER A 160 3.89 -35.03 -7.50
CA SER A 160 4.91 -35.84 -6.79
C SER A 160 6.33 -35.97 -7.37
N GLY A 161 7.32 -35.46 -6.64
CA GLY A 161 8.71 -35.88 -6.80
C GLY A 161 9.71 -35.03 -6.03
N ALA A 162 10.51 -35.68 -5.18
CA ALA A 162 11.45 -35.07 -4.24
C ALA A 162 12.74 -34.54 -4.89
N GLY A 163 13.27 -33.43 -4.34
CA GLY A 163 14.69 -33.07 -4.33
C GLY A 163 15.26 -32.36 -5.56
N GLY A 164 15.87 -31.18 -5.36
CA GLY A 164 16.78 -30.55 -6.33
C GLY A 164 16.62 -29.04 -6.44
N ASP A 165 17.67 -28.31 -6.06
CA ASP A 165 17.80 -26.86 -6.09
C ASP A 165 17.52 -26.24 -7.48
N THR A 166 16.85 -25.09 -7.53
CA THR A 166 17.20 -23.96 -8.41
C THR A 166 16.35 -22.73 -8.11
N ALA A 167 17.02 -21.70 -7.64
CA ALA A 167 16.49 -20.34 -7.65
C ALA A 167 16.22 -19.90 -9.09
N SER A 168 15.00 -19.46 -9.37
CA SER A 168 14.72 -18.51 -10.46
C SER A 168 13.42 -17.78 -10.17
N GLY A 169 13.51 -16.73 -9.36
CA GLY A 169 12.45 -15.73 -9.31
C GLY A 169 12.26 -15.15 -10.70
N GLU A 170 11.10 -15.40 -11.29
CA GLU A 170 10.68 -14.90 -12.60
C GLU A 170 10.73 -13.36 -12.57
N GLN A 171 11.86 -12.77 -12.96
CA GLN A 171 12.02 -11.32 -12.95
C GLN A 171 11.14 -10.71 -14.04
N ILE A 172 10.01 -10.13 -13.64
CA ILE A 172 9.11 -9.38 -14.50
C ILE A 172 9.88 -8.21 -15.14
N LYS A 173 10.13 -8.26 -16.45
CA LYS A 173 10.85 -7.22 -17.20
C LYS A 173 9.88 -6.24 -17.85
N LYS A 174 10.17 -4.94 -17.78
CA LYS A 174 9.37 -3.86 -18.37
C LYS A 174 9.90 -3.45 -19.74
N CYS A 175 9.01 -2.94 -20.58
CA CYS A 175 9.33 -2.45 -21.92
C CYS A 175 10.08 -1.12 -21.83
N ALA A 176 11.22 -1.01 -22.53
CA ALA A 176 12.02 0.23 -22.55
C ALA A 176 11.29 1.46 -23.14
N THR A 177 10.21 1.27 -23.91
CA THR A 177 9.51 2.35 -24.61
C THR A 177 8.26 2.83 -23.88
N CYS A 178 7.41 1.91 -23.43
CA CYS A 178 6.11 2.23 -22.84
C CYS A 178 5.96 1.76 -21.39
N LEU A 179 7.00 1.15 -20.80
CA LEU A 179 7.06 0.68 -19.41
C LEU A 179 6.06 -0.42 -19.02
N VAL A 180 5.22 -0.87 -19.95
CA VAL A 180 4.35 -2.06 -19.80
C VAL A 180 5.18 -3.34 -19.78
N LEU A 181 4.63 -4.43 -19.25
CA LEU A 181 5.25 -5.77 -19.24
C LEU A 181 5.81 -6.17 -20.61
N ALA A 182 7.08 -6.57 -20.62
CA ALA A 182 7.77 -6.96 -21.82
C ALA A 182 7.67 -8.47 -22.04
N LYS A 183 7.09 -8.85 -23.19
CA LYS A 183 6.95 -10.24 -23.63
C LYS A 183 8.13 -10.71 -24.50
N LYS A 184 8.93 -9.77 -25.00
CA LYS A 184 10.01 -10.02 -25.95
C LYS A 184 11.27 -9.28 -25.52
N MET A 185 12.42 -9.72 -26.02
CA MET A 185 13.72 -9.09 -25.79
C MET A 185 14.44 -8.91 -27.12
N CYS A 186 15.40 -7.98 -27.16
CA CYS A 186 16.20 -7.77 -28.35
C CYS A 186 16.95 -9.05 -28.72
N ALA A 187 16.73 -9.56 -29.93
CA ALA A 187 17.34 -10.81 -30.38
C ALA A 187 18.87 -10.75 -30.45
N ASN A 188 19.44 -9.56 -30.65
CA ASN A 188 20.90 -9.39 -30.76
C ASN A 188 21.56 -9.34 -29.37
N CYS A 189 21.27 -8.31 -28.57
CA CYS A 189 21.95 -8.13 -27.29
C CYS A 189 21.32 -8.87 -26.11
N LYS A 190 20.06 -9.32 -26.21
CA LYS A 190 19.28 -9.97 -25.13
C LYS A 190 19.17 -9.19 -23.81
N LYS A 191 19.64 -7.94 -23.76
CA LYS A 191 19.68 -7.08 -22.55
C LYS A 191 18.42 -6.23 -22.38
N VAL A 192 17.82 -5.78 -23.48
CA VAL A 192 16.66 -4.86 -23.47
C VAL A 192 15.39 -5.59 -23.84
N HIS A 193 14.30 -5.30 -23.12
CA HIS A 193 13.01 -5.96 -23.25
C HIS A 193 11.94 -5.01 -23.81
N TYR A 194 11.00 -5.55 -24.58
CA TYR A 194 9.91 -4.83 -25.24
C TYR A 194 8.58 -5.59 -25.16
N CYS A 195 7.46 -4.88 -25.13
CA CYS A 195 6.13 -5.49 -25.21
C CYS A 195 5.78 -5.91 -26.65
N SER A 196 6.28 -5.19 -27.66
CA SER A 196 6.02 -5.42 -29.09
C SER A 196 7.20 -5.02 -29.97
N ARG A 197 7.18 -5.49 -31.23
CA ARG A 197 8.18 -5.09 -32.25
C ARG A 197 8.10 -3.60 -32.57
N GLU A 198 6.92 -3.01 -32.50
CA GLU A 198 6.72 -1.57 -32.72
C GLU A 198 7.46 -0.73 -31.68
N CYS A 199 7.40 -1.13 -30.40
CA CYS A 199 8.16 -0.46 -29.34
C CYS A 199 9.67 -0.61 -29.55
N GLN A 200 10.13 -1.80 -29.96
CA GLN A 200 11.54 -2.01 -30.31
C GLN A 200 12.00 -1.11 -31.47
N LEU A 201 11.18 -0.89 -32.48
CA LEU A 201 11.50 -0.01 -33.61
C LEU A 201 11.52 1.47 -33.21
N LYS A 202 10.61 1.90 -32.31
CA LYS A 202 10.60 3.26 -31.76
C LYS A 202 11.86 3.56 -30.94
N ASP A 203 12.32 2.59 -30.15
CA ASP A 203 13.53 2.73 -29.34
C ASP A 203 14.84 2.51 -30.13
N TRP A 204 14.76 1.95 -31.34
CA TRP A 204 15.93 1.52 -32.12
C TRP A 204 16.97 2.63 -32.32
N ALA A 205 16.55 3.87 -32.57
CA ALA A 205 17.47 4.99 -32.76
C ALA A 205 18.39 5.23 -31.54
N LYS A 206 17.90 4.96 -30.33
CA LYS A 206 18.65 5.09 -29.07
C LYS A 206 19.34 3.79 -28.68
N HIS A 207 18.65 2.66 -28.85
CA HIS A 207 19.15 1.35 -28.48
C HIS A 207 20.28 0.84 -29.37
N LYS A 208 20.32 1.21 -30.67
CA LYS A 208 21.23 0.63 -31.66
C LYS A 208 22.71 0.74 -31.27
N THR A 209 23.15 1.86 -30.70
CA THR A 209 24.54 2.06 -30.27
C THR A 209 24.92 1.05 -29.19
N ALA A 210 24.17 1.03 -28.08
CA ALA A 210 24.39 0.09 -26.97
C ALA A 210 24.16 -1.38 -27.34
N CYS A 211 23.32 -1.64 -28.35
CA CYS A 211 23.06 -3.00 -28.84
C CYS A 211 24.24 -3.58 -29.60
N LEU A 212 24.99 -2.75 -30.34
CA LEU A 212 26.16 -3.17 -31.12
C LEU A 212 27.38 -3.40 -30.23
N ASP A 213 27.48 -2.66 -29.12
CA ASP A 213 28.55 -2.85 -28.11
C ASP A 213 28.39 -4.14 -27.28
N SER A 214 27.29 -4.87 -27.48
CA SER A 214 26.92 -6.07 -26.71
C SER A 214 26.97 -7.36 -27.53
N SER A 215 27.55 -7.32 -28.74
CA SER A 215 27.75 -8.47 -29.64
C SER A 215 29.16 -9.03 -29.54
#